data_AF-A0A7Y1UVD1-F1
#
_entry.id   AF-A0A7Y1UVD1-F1
#
_cell.length_a   1.000
_cell.length_b   1.000
_cell.length_c   1.000
_cell.angle_alpha   90.00
_cell.angle_beta   90.00
_cell.angle_gamma   90.00
#
_symmetry.space_group_name_H-M   'P 1'
#
loop_
_entity.id
_entity.type
_entity.pdbx_description
1 polymer ?
#
loop_
_entity_poly.entity_id
_entity_poly.type
_entity_poly.pdbx_seq_one_letter_code
_entity_poly.pdbx_strand_id
1 'polypeptide(L)'
;MRFPDIEEVVAVAAATLRRFPATLLAALAACAAAFILVDYSGPDDPLVRLLLASILGIALMFSIESGAERDGRVRWRLPATGIAAIVLGAFWVLSEDWSETQRFERFGQLLLAFHLLAAFAAFIGFDEENGFWQFNKALFLRFWTA
;
A
#
# COMPACT_ATOMS: atom_id res chain seq x y z
N MET A 1 8.10 -13.83 27.38
CA MET A 1 7.39 -13.89 26.09
C MET A 1 7.40 -15.34 25.65
N ARG A 2 6.23 -15.93 25.34
CA ARG A 2 6.17 -17.24 24.67
C ARG A 2 6.35 -16.98 23.18
N PHE A 3 7.29 -17.67 22.54
CA PHE A 3 7.38 -17.62 21.09
C PHE A 3 6.11 -18.25 20.51
N PRO A 4 5.45 -17.60 19.54
CA PRO A 4 4.30 -18.17 18.85
C PRO A 4 4.72 -19.46 18.16
N ASP A 5 3.79 -20.40 18.05
CA ASP A 5 4.02 -21.64 17.33
C ASP A 5 4.24 -21.35 15.84
N ILE A 6 5.10 -22.13 15.17
CA ILE A 6 5.39 -21.93 13.74
C ILE A 6 4.11 -22.10 12.92
N GLU A 7 3.25 -23.05 13.32
CA GLU A 7 1.94 -23.25 12.68
C GLU A 7 1.06 -22.00 12.78
N GLU A 8 1.06 -21.32 13.93
CA GLU A 8 0.32 -20.08 14.15
C GLU A 8 0.85 -18.96 13.25
N VAL A 9 2.17 -18.80 13.17
CA VAL A 9 2.81 -17.79 12.31
C VAL A 9 2.45 -18.02 10.84
N VAL A 10 2.55 -19.25 10.36
CA VAL A 10 2.22 -19.61 8.97
C VAL A 10 0.73 -19.37 8.70
N ALA A 11 -0.15 -19.73 9.63
CA ALA A 11 -1.59 -19.50 9.48
C ALA A 11 -1.93 -18.01 9.38
N VAL A 12 -1.33 -17.17 10.23
CA VAL A 12 -1.52 -15.71 10.21
C VAL A 12 -0.95 -15.09 8.94
N ALA A 13 0.23 -15.53 8.49
CA ALA A 13 0.82 -15.08 7.24
C ALA A 13 -0.06 -15.42 6.03
N ALA A 14 -0.55 -16.67 5.95
CA ALA A 14 -1.44 -17.10 4.89
C ALA A 14 -2.78 -16.36 4.91
N ALA A 15 -3.34 -16.09 6.09
CA ALA A 15 -4.54 -15.28 6.24
C ALA A 15 -4.31 -13.84 5.74
N THR A 16 -3.17 -13.25 6.07
CA THR A 16 -2.79 -11.90 5.64
C THR A 16 -2.62 -11.84 4.12
N LEU A 17 -1.95 -12.83 3.54
CA LEU A 17 -1.76 -12.93 2.08
C LEU A 17 -3.07 -13.00 1.30
N ARG A 18 -4.08 -13.71 1.82
CA ARG A 18 -5.40 -13.80 1.16
C ARG A 18 -6.19 -12.50 1.29
N ARG A 19 -6.02 -11.77 2.40
CA ARG A 19 -6.72 -10.51 2.67
C ARG A 19 -6.12 -9.35 1.89
N PHE A 20 -4.78 -9.25 1.86
CA PHE A 20 -4.05 -8.12 1.28
C PHE A 20 -3.03 -8.49 0.17
N PRO A 21 -3.37 -9.33 -0.82
CA PRO A 21 -2.48 -9.75 -1.89
C PRO A 21 -1.93 -8.57 -2.71
N ALA A 22 -2.74 -7.56 -3.03
CA ALA A 22 -2.27 -6.45 -3.86
C ALA A 22 -1.31 -5.53 -3.10
N THR A 23 -1.61 -5.24 -1.82
CA THR A 23 -0.68 -4.53 -0.94
C THR A 23 0.64 -5.27 -0.78
N LEU A 24 0.60 -6.59 -0.57
CA LEU A 24 1.81 -7.39 -0.39
C LEU A 24 2.63 -7.52 -1.68
N LEU A 25 1.99 -7.58 -2.84
CA LEU A 25 2.70 -7.53 -4.12
C LEU A 25 3.41 -6.19 -4.32
N ALA A 26 2.75 -5.06 -3.98
CA ALA A 26 3.38 -3.75 -4.03
C ALA A 26 4.56 -3.65 -3.03
N ALA A 27 4.39 -4.19 -1.81
CA ALA A 27 5.46 -4.23 -0.82
C ALA A 27 6.66 -5.08 -1.30
N LEU A 28 6.40 -6.25 -1.89
CA LEU A 28 7.44 -7.11 -2.45
C LEU A 28 8.17 -6.43 -3.61
N ALA A 29 7.45 -5.72 -4.49
CA ALA A 29 8.05 -4.95 -5.58
C ALA A 29 8.92 -3.80 -5.05
N ALA A 30 8.46 -3.08 -4.02
CA ALA A 30 9.24 -2.03 -3.35
C ALA A 30 10.51 -2.62 -2.73
N CYS A 31 10.40 -3.72 -1.99
CA CYS A 31 11.56 -4.42 -1.43
C CYS A 31 12.54 -4.86 -2.52
N ALA A 32 12.06 -5.53 -3.58
CA ALA A 32 12.90 -5.99 -4.67
C ALA A 32 13.64 -4.83 -5.36
N ALA A 33 12.94 -3.74 -5.67
CA ALA A 33 13.56 -2.55 -6.27
C ALA A 33 14.61 -1.94 -5.35
N ALA A 34 14.32 -1.80 -4.04
CA ALA A 34 15.27 -1.29 -3.06
C ALA A 34 16.50 -2.19 -2.92
N PHE A 35 16.31 -3.52 -2.85
CA PHE A 35 17.40 -4.49 -2.76
C PHE A 35 18.30 -4.45 -3.99
N ILE A 36 17.73 -4.39 -5.19
CA ILE A 36 18.51 -4.30 -6.43
C ILE A 36 19.34 -3.01 -6.42
N LEU A 37 18.73 -1.87 -6.03
CA LEU A 37 19.40 -0.56 -6.01
C LEU A 37 20.65 -0.49 -5.14
N VAL A 38 20.79 -1.32 -4.10
CA VAL A 38 21.95 -1.27 -3.18
C VAL A 38 23.29 -1.45 -3.90
N ASP A 39 23.35 -2.39 -4.85
CA ASP A 39 24.60 -2.74 -5.56
C ASP A 39 24.46 -2.56 -7.09
N TYR A 40 23.45 -1.82 -7.55
CA TYR A 40 23.20 -1.65 -8.98
C TYR A 40 24.13 -0.62 -9.61
N SER A 41 24.90 -1.04 -10.62
CA SER A 41 25.83 -0.18 -11.35
C SER A 41 25.30 0.36 -12.69
N GLY A 42 24.06 0.03 -13.05
CA GLY A 42 23.40 0.50 -14.28
C GLY A 42 22.57 1.77 -14.08
N PRO A 43 21.74 2.17 -15.06
CA PRO A 43 20.81 3.29 -14.92
C PRO A 43 19.77 2.99 -13.84
N ASP A 44 19.86 3.67 -12.71
CA ASP A 44 19.04 3.48 -11.50
C ASP A 44 17.62 4.05 -11.64
N ASP A 45 17.44 5.05 -12.50
CA ASP A 45 16.19 5.79 -12.66
C ASP A 45 14.92 4.91 -12.82
N PRO A 46 14.87 3.86 -13.67
CA PRO A 46 13.70 2.98 -13.75
C PRO A 46 13.40 2.23 -12.44
N LEU A 47 14.44 1.84 -11.70
CA LEU A 47 14.32 1.15 -10.41
C LEU A 47 13.87 2.12 -9.31
N VAL A 48 14.37 3.36 -9.31
CA VAL A 48 13.89 4.42 -8.41
C VAL A 48 12.42 4.71 -8.68
N ARG A 49 12.02 4.88 -9.93
CA ARG A 49 10.62 5.09 -10.31
C ARG A 49 9.75 3.90 -9.88
N LEU A 50 10.23 2.67 -10.09
CA LEU A 50 9.51 1.46 -9.66
C LEU A 50 9.37 1.40 -8.13
N LEU A 51 10.42 1.74 -7.39
CA LEU A 51 10.41 1.83 -5.94
C LEU A 51 9.35 2.83 -5.45
N LEU A 52 9.36 4.06 -5.99
CA LEU A 52 8.40 5.10 -5.61
C LEU A 52 6.96 4.71 -5.95
N ALA A 53 6.72 4.17 -7.16
CA ALA A 53 5.40 3.69 -7.57
C ALA A 53 4.92 2.54 -6.66
N SER A 54 5.82 1.63 -6.28
CA SER A 54 5.50 0.50 -5.40
C SER A 54 5.19 0.97 -3.98
N ILE A 55 5.91 1.96 -3.44
CA ILE A 55 5.62 2.58 -2.14
C ILE A 55 4.23 3.24 -2.14
N LEU A 56 3.89 4.00 -3.20
CA LEU A 56 2.53 4.53 -3.38
C LEU A 56 1.49 3.41 -3.45
N GLY A 57 1.84 2.31 -4.12
CA GLY A 57 1.00 1.13 -4.26
C GLY A 57 0.66 0.46 -2.93
N ILE A 58 1.59 0.43 -1.96
CA ILE A 58 1.31 -0.12 -0.63
C ILE A 58 0.12 0.61 0.00
N ALA A 59 0.17 1.95 0.08
CA ALA A 59 -0.88 2.75 0.70
C ALA A 59 -2.21 2.68 -0.09
N LEU A 60 -2.15 2.79 -1.41
CA LEU A 60 -3.34 2.79 -2.26
C LEU A 60 -4.05 1.43 -2.26
N MET A 61 -3.31 0.34 -2.44
CA MET A 61 -3.88 -1.01 -2.44
C MET A 61 -4.40 -1.38 -1.05
N PHE A 62 -3.71 -0.97 0.03
CA PHE A 62 -4.16 -1.21 1.39
C PHE A 62 -5.50 -0.53 1.65
N SER A 63 -5.67 0.70 1.16
CA SER A 63 -6.93 1.44 1.25
C SER A 63 -8.09 0.71 0.57
N ILE A 64 -7.86 0.22 -0.66
CA ILE A 64 -8.85 -0.52 -1.46
C ILE A 64 -9.22 -1.83 -0.79
N GLU A 65 -8.23 -2.62 -0.37
CA GLU A 65 -8.45 -3.94 0.22
C GLU A 65 -9.12 -3.83 1.59
N SER A 66 -8.75 -2.85 2.41
CA SER A 66 -9.41 -2.57 3.70
C SER A 66 -10.85 -2.11 3.53
N GLY A 67 -11.10 -1.23 2.56
CA GLY A 67 -12.46 -0.80 2.22
C GLY A 67 -13.33 -1.96 1.77
N ALA A 68 -12.82 -2.79 0.85
CA ALA A 68 -13.56 -3.93 0.32
C ALA A 68 -13.85 -5.00 1.37
N GLU A 69 -12.93 -5.18 2.34
CA GLU A 69 -13.11 -6.08 3.47
C GLU A 69 -14.24 -5.60 4.38
N ARG A 70 -14.31 -4.30 4.70
CA ARG A 70 -15.37 -3.75 5.57
C ARG A 70 -16.76 -3.88 4.97
N ASP A 71 -16.87 -3.58 3.68
CA ASP A 71 -18.13 -3.64 2.94
C ASP A 71 -18.64 -5.08 2.70
N GLY A 72 -17.75 -6.08 2.78
CA GLY A 72 -18.00 -7.43 2.26
C GLY A 72 -18.19 -7.48 0.74
N ARG A 73 -18.07 -6.34 0.04
CA ARG A 73 -18.34 -6.17 -1.39
C ARG A 73 -17.08 -6.46 -2.21
N VAL A 74 -16.76 -7.74 -2.34
CA VAL A 74 -15.66 -8.24 -3.20
C VAL A 74 -15.80 -7.77 -4.66
N ARG A 75 -17.01 -7.44 -5.12
CA ARG A 75 -17.30 -7.04 -6.51
C ARG A 75 -16.55 -5.80 -6.97
N TRP A 76 -16.35 -4.78 -6.12
CA TRP A 76 -15.67 -3.54 -6.53
C TRP A 76 -14.16 -3.60 -6.34
N ARG A 77 -13.67 -4.58 -5.55
CA ARG A 77 -12.24 -4.74 -5.27
C ARG A 77 -11.43 -4.87 -6.55
N LEU A 78 -11.77 -5.82 -7.41
CA LEU A 78 -11.03 -6.09 -8.64
C LEU A 78 -10.95 -4.87 -9.59
N PRO A 79 -12.06 -4.19 -9.95
CA PRO A 79 -11.97 -2.99 -10.79
C PRO A 79 -11.23 -1.85 -10.10
N ALA A 80 -11.38 -1.65 -8.78
CA ALA A 80 -10.62 -0.63 -8.07
C ALA A 80 -9.12 -0.93 -8.06
N THR A 81 -8.72 -2.19 -7.85
CA THR A 81 -7.34 -2.64 -7.96
C THR A 81 -6.79 -2.42 -9.38
N GLY A 82 -7.60 -2.68 -10.42
CA GLY A 82 -7.23 -2.40 -11.80
C GLY A 82 -6.99 -0.91 -12.07
N ILE A 83 -7.89 -0.04 -11.58
CA ILE A 83 -7.73 1.42 -11.68
C ILE A 83 -6.49 1.88 -10.92
N ALA A 84 -6.26 1.37 -9.71
CA ALA A 84 -5.07 1.67 -8.93
C ALA A 84 -3.79 1.26 -9.68
N ALA A 85 -3.75 0.08 -10.29
CA ALA A 85 -2.62 -0.36 -11.10
C ALA A 85 -2.37 0.59 -12.29
N ILE A 86 -3.43 1.06 -12.96
CA ILE A 86 -3.32 2.06 -14.04
C ILE A 86 -2.75 3.38 -13.50
N VAL A 87 -3.22 3.87 -12.36
CA VAL A 87 -2.73 5.11 -11.74
C VAL A 87 -1.24 5.00 -11.39
N LEU A 88 -0.83 3.88 -10.79
CA LEU A 88 0.57 3.64 -10.43
C LEU A 88 1.46 3.46 -11.68
N GLY A 89 0.97 2.78 -12.70
CA GLY A 89 1.65 2.65 -14.00
C GLY A 89 1.80 4.00 -14.69
N ALA A 90 0.76 4.85 -14.66
CA ALA A 90 0.82 6.21 -15.20
C ALA A 90 1.84 7.06 -14.43
N PHE A 91 1.89 6.98 -13.10
CA PHE A 91 2.94 7.64 -12.32
C PHE A 91 4.34 7.16 -12.76
N TRP A 92 4.54 5.85 -12.87
CA TRP A 92 5.84 5.27 -13.27
C TRP A 92 6.29 5.76 -14.67
N VAL A 93 5.41 5.69 -15.67
CA VAL A 93 5.71 6.14 -17.04
C VAL A 93 5.94 7.65 -17.10
N LEU A 94 5.00 8.45 -16.58
CA LEU A 94 5.07 9.91 -16.68
C LEU A 94 6.24 10.50 -15.88
N SER A 95 6.69 9.81 -14.83
CA SER A 95 7.81 10.27 -14.00
C SER A 95 9.18 10.24 -14.68
N GLU A 96 9.29 9.61 -15.86
CA GLU A 96 10.51 9.63 -16.68
C GLU A 96 10.92 11.05 -17.06
N ASP A 97 9.95 11.84 -17.53
CA ASP A 97 10.18 13.19 -18.07
C ASP A 97 10.19 14.27 -16.99
N TRP A 98 10.00 13.90 -15.72
CA TRP A 98 9.94 14.85 -14.62
C TRP A 98 11.33 15.19 -14.11
N SER A 99 11.54 16.44 -13.71
CA SER A 99 12.69 16.76 -12.87
C SER A 99 12.60 16.02 -11.53
N GLU A 100 13.74 15.81 -10.89
CA GLU A 100 13.82 15.16 -9.59
C GLU A 100 12.90 15.84 -8.56
N THR A 101 12.92 17.18 -8.50
CA THR A 101 12.05 17.98 -7.62
C THR A 101 10.57 17.70 -7.90
N GLN A 102 10.14 17.77 -9.17
CA GLN A 102 8.74 17.52 -9.54
C GLN A 102 8.31 16.09 -9.17
N ARG A 103 9.21 15.12 -9.32
CA ARG A 103 8.96 13.73 -8.99
C ARG A 103 8.74 13.54 -7.50
N PHE A 104 9.62 14.08 -6.65
CA PHE A 104 9.47 13.96 -5.21
C PHE A 104 8.30 14.77 -4.66
N GLU A 105 7.98 15.94 -5.23
CA GLU A 105 6.79 16.71 -4.87
C GLU A 105 5.50 15.91 -5.15
N ARG A 106 5.34 15.39 -6.37
CA ARG A 106 4.18 14.59 -6.75
C ARG A 106 4.10 13.30 -5.96
N PHE A 107 5.22 12.63 -5.75
CA PHE A 107 5.32 11.46 -4.88
C PHE A 107 4.82 11.79 -3.47
N GLY A 108 5.30 12.87 -2.84
CA GLY A 108 4.87 13.27 -1.51
C GLY A 108 3.38 13.61 -1.43
N GLN A 109 2.85 14.33 -2.43
CA GLN A 109 1.43 14.65 -2.53
C GLN A 109 0.55 13.40 -2.64
N LEU A 110 0.89 12.48 -3.53
CA LEU A 110 0.16 11.23 -3.71
C LEU A 110 0.30 10.32 -2.49
N LEU A 111 1.49 10.25 -1.90
CA LEU A 111 1.73 9.46 -0.71
C LEU A 111 0.85 9.93 0.44
N LEU A 112 0.80 11.25 0.68
CA LEU A 112 -0.08 11.85 1.67
C LEU A 112 -1.55 11.56 1.35
N ALA A 113 -1.98 11.76 0.10
CA ALA A 113 -3.36 11.52 -0.30
C ALA A 113 -3.78 10.05 -0.09
N PHE A 114 -2.93 9.09 -0.44
CA PHE A 114 -3.21 7.66 -0.27
C PHE A 114 -3.13 7.22 1.20
N HIS A 115 -2.27 7.84 2.01
CA HIS A 115 -2.27 7.61 3.46
C HIS A 115 -3.54 8.13 4.12
N LEU A 116 -4.01 9.31 3.72
CA LEU A 116 -5.30 9.83 4.18
C LEU A 116 -6.44 8.93 3.71
N LEU A 117 -6.40 8.47 2.45
CA LEU A 117 -7.39 7.51 1.95
C LEU A 117 -7.43 6.24 2.81
N ALA A 118 -6.28 5.71 3.25
CA ALA A 118 -6.23 4.53 4.10
C ALA A 118 -6.97 4.71 5.44
N ALA A 119 -6.96 5.92 5.99
CA ALA A 119 -7.68 6.25 7.21
C ALA A 119 -9.22 6.25 7.04
N PHE A 120 -9.70 6.61 5.85
CA PHE A 120 -11.13 6.80 5.58
C PHE A 120 -11.78 5.71 4.72
N ALA A 121 -11.03 4.96 3.92
CA ALA A 121 -11.57 4.07 2.88
C ALA A 121 -12.56 3.04 3.42
N ALA A 122 -12.30 2.50 4.62
CA ALA A 122 -13.20 1.57 5.29
C ALA A 122 -14.52 2.20 5.77
N PHE A 123 -14.62 3.52 5.88
CA PHE A 123 -15.78 4.22 6.41
C PHE A 123 -16.55 5.03 5.35
N ILE A 124 -16.15 4.93 4.08
CA ILE A 124 -16.90 5.57 2.98
C ILE A 124 -18.30 4.97 2.91
N GLY A 125 -19.32 5.81 3.11
CA GLY A 125 -20.73 5.39 3.07
C GLY A 125 -21.28 4.83 4.38
N PHE A 126 -20.53 4.91 5.49
CA PHE A 126 -20.96 4.51 6.83
C PHE A 126 -21.00 5.71 7.78
N ASP A 127 -22.05 5.81 8.60
CA ASP A 127 -22.19 6.84 9.64
C ASP A 127 -21.83 6.26 11.02
N GLU A 128 -20.55 5.98 11.21
CA GLU A 128 -20.01 5.31 12.41
C GLU A 128 -18.78 6.03 12.98
N GLU A 129 -18.98 7.24 13.53
CA GLU A 129 -17.87 8.07 14.03
C GLU A 129 -16.98 7.35 15.05
N ASN A 130 -17.57 6.67 16.04
CA ASN A 130 -16.79 5.91 17.02
C ASN A 130 -16.01 4.77 16.37
N GLY A 131 -16.59 4.08 15.37
CA GLY A 131 -15.92 3.03 14.62
C GLY A 131 -14.69 3.56 13.88
N PHE A 132 -14.84 4.72 13.23
CA PHE A 132 -13.75 5.42 12.53
C PHE A 132 -12.58 5.74 13.46
N TRP A 133 -12.86 6.31 14.64
CA TRP A 133 -11.82 6.65 15.60
C TRP A 133 -11.13 5.41 16.18
N GLN A 134 -11.87 4.35 16.51
CA GLN A 134 -11.27 3.11 17.03
C GLN A 134 -10.41 2.40 15.98
N PHE A 135 -10.84 2.39 14.72
CA PHE A 135 -10.05 1.82 13.61
C PHE A 135 -8.72 2.55 13.45
N ASN A 136 -8.75 3.88 13.33
CA ASN A 136 -7.53 4.68 13.16
C ASN A 136 -6.62 4.60 14.40
N LYS A 137 -7.19 4.60 15.60
CA LYS A 137 -6.44 4.35 16.84
C LYS A 137 -5.75 2.99 16.82
N ALA A 138 -6.44 1.94 16.38
CA ALA A 138 -5.87 0.60 16.30
C ALA A 138 -4.73 0.52 15.28
N LEU A 139 -4.87 1.15 14.11
CA LEU A 139 -3.79 1.24 13.11
C LEU A 139 -2.56 1.94 13.69
N PHE A 140 -2.75 3.10 14.34
CA PHE A 140 -1.66 3.87 14.93
C PHE A 140 -0.95 3.10 16.04
N LEU A 141 -1.71 2.51 16.97
CA LEU A 141 -1.12 1.74 18.06
C LEU A 141 -0.38 0.51 17.57
N ARG A 142 -0.90 -0.21 16.57
CA ARG A 142 -0.21 -1.37 16.00
C ARG A 142 1.11 -1.00 15.35
N PHE A 143 1.20 0.14 14.68
CA PHE A 143 2.50 0.63 14.16
C PHE A 143 3.47 0.97 15.29
N TRP A 144 2.99 1.54 16.40
CA TRP A 144 3.83 1.96 17.52
C TRP A 144 4.30 0.81 18.42
N THR A 145 3.47 -0.23 18.59
CA THR A 145 3.73 -1.32 19.55
C THR A 145 4.16 -2.63 18.90
N ALA A 146 4.12 -2.74 17.57
CA ALA A 146 4.69 -3.88 16.85
C ALA A 146 6.22 -3.75 16.75
#